data_AF-A0A974BP44-F1
#
_entry.id   AF-A0A974BP44-F1
#
_cell.length_a   1.000
_cell.length_b   1.000
_cell.length_c   1.000
_cell.angle_alpha   90.00
_cell.angle_beta   90.00
_cell.angle_gamma   90.00
#
_symmetry.space_group_name_H-M   'P 1'
#
loop_
_entity.id
_entity.type
_entity.pdbx_description
1 polymer ?
#
loop_
_entity_poly.entity_id
_entity_poly.type
_entity_poly.pdbx_seq_one_letter_code
_entity_poly.pdbx_strand_id
1 'polypeptide(L)'
;MNSWSGSMEIGLTTQDPAFLDFPSSATGLKGGSWIVSGCSVLEDGRSVLEEYGQDLDQLGEGDRVGVQRSLSGELHLWVNGRDCGVASSGVPPRVWAVVDLYGKCTQITVLSCQPPPEEEEEEEEAEEQEGKRPLPLFINSYEL
;
A
#
# COMPACT_ATOMS: atom_id res chain seq x y z
N MET A 1 8.77 16.03 26.68
CA MET A 1 8.49 14.70 27.25
C MET A 1 7.62 13.94 26.25
N ASN A 2 8.22 13.28 25.27
CA ASN A 2 7.48 12.36 24.39
C ASN A 2 8.18 11.00 24.50
N SER A 3 7.89 10.24 25.55
CA SER A 3 8.62 9.02 25.92
C SER A 3 7.91 7.74 25.46
N TRP A 4 7.26 7.77 24.30
CA TRP A 4 6.70 6.59 23.67
C TRP A 4 7.59 6.20 22.49
N SER A 5 8.22 5.02 22.56
CA SER A 5 8.76 4.31 21.38
C SER A 5 7.57 3.63 20.70
N GLY A 6 7.49 3.65 19.37
CA GLY A 6 6.26 3.24 18.68
C GLY A 6 5.41 4.42 18.18
N SER A 7 4.91 4.31 16.96
CA SER A 7 3.87 5.22 16.46
C SER A 7 2.62 4.51 15.93
N MET A 8 2.77 3.43 15.17
CA MET A 8 1.65 2.71 14.57
C MET A 8 2.12 1.42 13.92
N GLU A 9 1.16 0.55 13.64
CA GLU A 9 1.31 -0.62 12.79
C GLU A 9 0.36 -0.51 11.59
N ILE A 10 0.81 -0.97 10.43
CA ILE A 10 -0.01 -0.99 9.21
C ILE A 10 0.27 -2.25 8.40
N GLY A 11 -0.74 -2.78 7.72
CA GLY A 11 -0.55 -4.00 6.94
C GLY A 11 -1.79 -4.50 6.24
N LEU A 12 -1.77 -5.78 5.89
CA LEU A 12 -2.86 -6.48 5.24
C LEU A 12 -3.25 -7.74 6.03
N THR A 13 -4.51 -8.13 5.95
CA THR A 13 -5.01 -9.42 6.41
C THR A 13 -5.93 -10.05 5.38
N THR A 14 -6.01 -11.38 5.35
CA THR A 14 -7.01 -12.15 4.60
C THR A 14 -8.26 -12.46 5.43
N GLN A 15 -8.28 -12.02 6.68
CA GLN A 15 -9.41 -12.22 7.57
C GLN A 15 -10.45 -11.12 7.39
N ASP A 16 -11.70 -11.52 7.21
CA ASP A 16 -12.80 -10.59 7.03
C ASP A 16 -13.03 -9.80 8.34
N PRO A 17 -12.96 -8.45 8.31
CA PRO A 17 -13.06 -7.63 9.51
C PRO A 17 -14.44 -7.74 10.19
N ALA A 18 -15.47 -8.22 9.49
CA ALA A 18 -16.78 -8.47 10.10
C ALA A 18 -16.77 -9.63 11.11
N PHE A 19 -15.76 -10.51 11.05
CA PHE A 19 -15.65 -11.73 11.87
C PHE A 19 -14.30 -11.86 12.58
N LEU A 20 -13.48 -10.81 12.54
CA LEU A 20 -12.13 -10.83 13.09
C LEU A 20 -12.16 -10.59 14.61
N ASP A 21 -11.53 -11.50 15.36
CA ASP A 21 -11.22 -11.28 16.78
C ASP A 21 -9.92 -10.48 16.88
N PHE A 22 -10.02 -9.21 17.30
CA PHE A 22 -8.87 -8.33 17.36
C PHE A 22 -7.92 -8.71 18.52
N PRO A 23 -6.63 -9.00 18.23
CA PRO A 23 -5.59 -9.15 19.25
C PRO A 23 -5.26 -7.82 19.93
N SER A 24 -4.37 -7.84 20.93
CA SER A 24 -3.94 -6.63 21.63
C SER A 24 -3.09 -5.66 20.79
N SER A 25 -2.51 -6.12 19.69
CA SER A 25 -1.84 -5.30 18.68
C SER A 25 -1.89 -6.02 17.33
N ALA A 26 -1.82 -5.28 16.22
CA ALA A 26 -1.88 -5.84 14.86
C ALA A 26 -0.81 -6.93 14.61
N THR A 27 0.40 -6.81 15.18
CA THR A 27 1.43 -7.87 15.11
C THR A 27 1.01 -9.20 15.74
N GLY A 28 -0.05 -9.23 16.54
CA GLY A 28 -0.64 -10.46 17.07
C GLY A 28 -1.57 -11.19 16.10
N LEU A 29 -1.92 -10.60 14.96
CA LEU A 29 -2.80 -11.21 13.96
C LEU A 29 -2.15 -12.43 13.32
N LYS A 30 -2.96 -13.46 13.02
CA LYS A 30 -2.52 -14.73 12.44
C LYS A 30 -3.54 -15.25 11.44
N GLY A 31 -3.11 -16.15 10.58
CA GLY A 31 -3.98 -16.81 9.60
C GLY A 31 -4.06 -16.00 8.30
N GLY A 32 -2.91 -15.55 7.81
CA GLY A 32 -2.75 -14.72 6.63
C GLY A 32 -2.77 -13.23 6.95
N SER A 33 -1.81 -12.77 7.77
CA SER A 33 -1.55 -11.36 8.05
C SER A 33 -0.11 -10.95 7.67
N TRP A 34 0.06 -9.72 7.20
CA TRP A 34 1.34 -9.09 6.88
C TRP A 34 1.37 -7.69 7.48
N ILE A 35 2.15 -7.48 8.54
CA ILE A 35 2.14 -6.24 9.33
C ILE A 35 3.54 -5.61 9.33
N VAL A 36 3.60 -4.31 9.04
CA VAL A 36 4.79 -3.49 9.22
C VAL A 36 4.71 -2.80 10.58
N SER A 37 5.75 -2.95 11.40
CA SER A 37 5.91 -2.38 12.74
C SER A 37 7.34 -1.85 12.89
N GLY A 38 7.50 -0.53 13.09
CA GLY A 38 8.82 0.11 13.04
C GLY A 38 9.51 -0.13 11.68
N CYS A 39 10.70 -0.75 11.70
CA CYS A 39 11.44 -1.20 10.51
C CYS A 39 11.17 -2.65 10.09
N SER A 40 10.33 -3.37 10.84
CA SER A 40 10.15 -4.81 10.66
C SER A 40 8.86 -5.14 9.92
N VAL A 41 8.88 -6.23 9.15
CA VAL A 41 7.73 -6.86 8.53
C VAL A 41 7.49 -8.22 9.18
N LEU A 42 6.25 -8.45 9.59
CA LEU A 42 5.82 -9.67 10.24
C LEU A 42 4.77 -10.39 9.40
N GLU A 43 4.88 -11.71 9.33
CA GLU A 43 3.91 -12.62 8.74
C GLU A 43 3.33 -13.51 9.83
N ASP A 44 2.01 -13.47 10.04
CA ASP A 44 1.32 -14.22 11.10
C ASP A 44 1.97 -14.06 12.49
N GLY A 45 2.42 -12.85 12.79
CA GLY A 45 3.09 -12.46 14.02
C GLY A 45 4.52 -12.95 14.18
N ARG A 46 5.14 -13.45 13.11
CA ARG A 46 6.56 -13.79 13.06
C ARG A 46 7.31 -12.76 12.20
N SER A 47 8.37 -12.16 12.73
CA SER A 47 9.26 -11.31 11.94
C SER A 47 9.91 -12.09 10.79
N VAL A 48 9.75 -11.58 9.57
CA VAL A 48 10.33 -12.14 8.34
C VAL A 48 11.38 -11.21 7.73
N LEU A 49 11.33 -9.92 8.06
CA LEU A 49 12.29 -8.90 7.63
C LEU A 49 12.43 -7.87 8.76
N GLU A 50 13.64 -7.65 9.27
CA GLU A 50 13.87 -6.73 10.40
C GLU A 50 14.38 -5.34 9.97
N GLU A 51 14.88 -5.22 8.75
CA GLU A 51 15.45 -4.01 8.17
C GLU A 51 14.80 -3.70 6.82
N TYR A 52 13.50 -3.44 6.81
CA TYR A 52 12.79 -3.04 5.59
C TYR A 52 13.27 -1.68 5.04
N GLY A 53 13.87 -0.86 5.89
CA GLY A 53 14.49 0.43 5.53
C GLY A 53 13.62 1.63 5.88
N GLN A 54 12.30 1.52 5.77
CA GLN A 54 11.38 2.54 6.25
C GLN A 54 10.98 2.26 7.71
N ASP A 55 11.15 3.26 8.57
CA ASP A 55 10.84 3.18 9.99
C ASP A 55 9.55 3.94 10.31
N LEU A 56 8.48 3.22 10.66
CA LEU A 56 7.20 3.82 11.04
C LEU A 56 7.29 4.64 12.35
N ASP A 57 8.28 4.42 13.20
CA ASP A 57 8.42 5.16 14.47
C ASP A 57 8.97 6.58 14.30
N GLN A 58 9.47 6.88 13.09
CA GLN A 58 9.94 8.20 12.67
C GLN A 58 8.85 9.06 12.02
N LEU A 59 7.66 8.51 11.78
CA LEU A 59 6.54 9.28 11.24
C LEU A 59 6.08 10.37 12.22
N GLY A 60 5.71 11.51 11.65
CA GLY A 60 5.21 12.68 12.37
C GLY A 60 3.83 13.13 11.90
N GLU A 61 3.31 14.16 12.55
CA GLU A 61 2.06 14.79 12.12
C GLU A 61 2.18 15.32 10.68
N GLY A 62 1.19 14.99 9.85
CA GLY A 62 1.13 15.38 8.44
C GLY A 62 1.73 14.37 7.47
N ASP A 63 2.49 13.38 7.95
CA ASP A 63 2.96 12.28 7.12
C ASP A 63 1.79 11.39 6.67
N ARG A 64 1.91 10.85 5.47
CA ARG A 64 0.93 9.95 4.86
C ARG A 64 1.57 8.58 4.68
N VAL A 65 0.89 7.55 5.17
CA VAL A 65 1.30 6.16 5.01
C VAL A 65 0.19 5.37 4.33
N GLY A 66 0.56 4.38 3.52
CA GLY A 66 -0.37 3.50 2.85
C GLY A 66 0.23 2.12 2.62
N VAL A 67 -0.64 1.16 2.32
CA VAL A 67 -0.27 -0.18 1.89
C VAL A 67 -0.94 -0.49 0.56
N GLN A 68 -0.23 -1.21 -0.29
CA GLN A 68 -0.75 -1.67 -1.57
C GLN A 68 -0.45 -3.15 -1.74
N ARG A 69 -1.46 -3.89 -2.22
CA ARG A 69 -1.24 -5.21 -2.80
C ARG A 69 -1.06 -5.06 -4.31
N SER A 70 0.11 -5.42 -4.83
CA SER A 70 0.34 -5.46 -6.28
C SER A 70 -0.44 -6.61 -6.95
N LEU A 71 -0.50 -6.61 -8.29
CA LEU A 71 -1.12 -7.72 -9.04
C LEU A 71 -0.33 -9.03 -8.90
N SER A 72 1.01 -8.95 -8.79
CA SER A 72 1.92 -10.07 -8.51
C SER A 72 1.77 -10.65 -7.10
N GLY A 73 0.98 -10.01 -6.22
CA GLY A 73 0.78 -10.46 -4.84
C GLY A 73 1.89 -10.02 -3.90
N GLU A 74 2.49 -8.87 -4.15
CA GLU A 74 3.46 -8.23 -3.26
C GLU A 74 2.76 -7.18 -2.40
N LEU A 75 3.16 -7.07 -1.13
CA LEU A 75 2.80 -5.97 -0.26
C LEU A 75 3.85 -4.87 -0.40
N HIS A 76 3.42 -3.67 -0.75
CA HIS A 76 4.24 -2.46 -0.77
C HIS A 76 3.78 -1.49 0.32
N LEU A 77 4.74 -0.83 0.98
CA LEU A 77 4.48 0.31 1.84
C LEU A 77 4.68 1.59 1.04
N TRP A 78 3.81 2.57 1.26
CA TRP A 78 3.90 3.90 0.68
C TRP A 78 4.06 4.93 1.78
N VAL A 79 5.04 5.83 1.64
CA VAL A 79 5.19 6.97 2.55
C VAL A 79 5.30 8.26 1.74
N ASN A 80 4.42 9.22 2.04
CA ASN A 80 4.35 10.52 1.38
C ASN A 80 4.32 10.43 -0.15
N GLY A 81 3.60 9.44 -0.68
CA GLY A 81 3.45 9.19 -2.12
C GLY A 81 4.64 8.49 -2.78
N ARG A 82 5.62 7.99 -2.01
CA ARG A 82 6.75 7.21 -2.51
C ARG A 82 6.61 5.75 -2.11
N ASP A 83 6.83 4.86 -3.08
CA ASP A 83 6.93 3.42 -2.83
C ASP A 83 8.23 3.13 -2.06
N CYS A 84 8.10 2.42 -0.94
CA CYS A 84 9.21 1.96 -0.11
C CYS A 84 9.71 0.56 -0.51
N GLY A 85 9.12 -0.05 -1.54
CA GLY A 85 9.50 -1.35 -2.07
C GLY A 85 8.69 -2.50 -1.49
N VAL A 86 9.09 -3.74 -1.83
CA VAL A 86 8.36 -4.95 -1.41
C VAL A 86 8.64 -5.28 0.06
N ALA A 87 7.60 -5.22 0.90
CA ALA A 87 7.65 -5.63 2.29
C ALA A 87 7.48 -7.15 2.45
N SER A 88 6.60 -7.76 1.63
CA SER A 88 6.40 -9.22 1.59
C SER A 88 5.80 -9.65 0.24
N SER A 89 5.84 -10.94 -0.06
CA SER A 89 5.34 -11.55 -1.30
C SER A 89 4.35 -12.69 -1.00
N GLY A 90 3.60 -13.14 -2.00
CA GLY A 90 2.63 -14.24 -1.84
C GLY A 90 1.31 -13.83 -1.19
N VAL A 91 0.99 -12.55 -1.18
CA VAL A 91 -0.25 -12.00 -0.63
C VAL A 91 -1.45 -12.35 -1.54
N PRO A 92 -2.50 -13.04 -1.03
CA PRO A 92 -3.68 -13.40 -1.81
C PRO A 92 -4.49 -12.19 -2.31
N PRO A 93 -5.32 -12.33 -3.37
CA PRO A 93 -6.08 -11.21 -3.95
C PRO A 93 -7.09 -10.54 -3.02
N ARG A 94 -7.81 -11.30 -2.18
CA ARG A 94 -8.81 -10.77 -1.26
C ARG A 94 -8.17 -10.46 0.09
N VAL A 95 -7.98 -9.18 0.37
CA VAL A 95 -7.35 -8.67 1.58
C VAL A 95 -8.06 -7.42 2.09
N TRP A 96 -7.80 -7.07 3.34
CA TRP A 96 -8.22 -5.83 3.98
C TRP A 96 -7.01 -5.15 4.59
N ALA A 97 -7.04 -3.82 4.59
CA ALA A 97 -6.06 -3.02 5.29
C ALA A 97 -6.25 -3.15 6.80
N VAL A 98 -5.13 -3.26 7.50
CA VAL A 98 -5.04 -3.22 8.97
C VAL A 98 -4.30 -1.95 9.34
N VAL A 99 -4.84 -1.19 10.28
CA VAL A 99 -4.15 -0.08 10.93
C VAL A 99 -4.37 -0.21 12.43
N ASP A 100 -3.29 -0.12 13.19
CA ASP A 100 -3.32 -0.13 14.65
C ASP A 100 -2.54 1.09 15.17
N LEU A 101 -3.18 1.86 16.05
CA LEU A 101 -2.67 3.12 16.56
C LEU A 101 -2.29 2.97 18.02
N TYR A 102 -1.05 3.26 18.34
CA TYR A 102 -0.53 3.27 19.70
C TYR A 102 0.66 4.21 19.79
N GLY A 103 1.10 4.56 20.99
CA GLY A 103 2.25 5.45 21.08
C GLY A 103 1.96 6.80 20.42
N LYS A 104 2.89 7.33 19.63
CA LYS A 104 2.86 8.73 19.17
C LYS A 104 1.67 9.05 18.24
N CYS A 105 1.15 8.08 17.49
CA CYS A 105 0.00 8.29 16.61
C CYS A 105 -1.29 7.94 17.35
N THR A 106 -2.24 8.88 17.38
CA THR A 106 -3.54 8.70 18.06
C THR A 106 -4.74 8.85 17.13
N GLN A 107 -4.52 9.40 15.93
CA GLN A 107 -5.57 9.65 14.95
C GLN A 107 -5.01 9.47 13.55
N ILE A 108 -5.82 8.88 12.68
CA ILE A 108 -5.61 8.86 11.23
C ILE A 108 -6.86 9.31 10.51
N THR A 109 -6.71 9.67 9.23
CA THR A 109 -7.81 9.90 8.30
C THR A 109 -7.51 9.11 7.04
N VAL A 110 -8.47 8.31 6.60
CA VAL A 110 -8.34 7.58 5.32
C VAL A 110 -8.46 8.58 4.18
N LEU A 111 -7.46 8.59 3.30
CA LEU A 111 -7.47 9.40 2.10
C LEU A 111 -8.11 8.63 0.94
N SER A 112 -8.89 9.31 0.11
CA SER A 112 -9.37 8.73 -1.15
C SER A 112 -8.20 8.61 -2.12
N CYS A 113 -7.71 7.39 -2.35
CA CYS A 113 -6.78 7.14 -3.43
C CYS A 113 -7.56 7.21 -4.75
N GLN A 114 -7.35 8.25 -5.55
CA GLN A 114 -7.50 8.04 -7.00
C GLN A 114 -6.38 7.08 -7.41
N PRO A 115 -6.66 6.05 -8.24
CA PRO A 115 -5.59 5.28 -8.84
C PRO A 115 -4.62 6.27 -9.53
N PRO A 116 -3.29 6.02 -9.49
CA PRO A 116 -2.38 6.82 -10.29
C PRO A 116 -2.91 6.83 -11.73
N PRO A 117 -2.89 7.99 -12.43
CA PRO A 117 -3.21 8.00 -13.84
C PRO A 117 -2.34 6.94 -14.52
N GLU A 118 -2.96 6.09 -15.35
CA GLU A 118 -2.24 5.09 -16.13
C GLU A 118 -1.15 5.85 -16.88
N GLU A 119 0.12 5.55 -16.60
CA GLU A 119 1.24 6.13 -17.34
C GLU A 119 1.08 5.64 -18.78
N GLU A 120 0.68 6.53 -19.69
CA GLU A 120 0.63 6.26 -21.12
C GLU A 120 2.05 5.86 -21.54
N GLU A 121 2.27 4.59 -21.84
CA GLU A 121 3.51 4.11 -22.45
C GLU A 121 3.69 4.89 -23.77
N GLU A 122 4.66 5.81 -23.81
CA GLU A 122 5.05 6.49 -25.06
C GLU A 122 5.54 5.40 -26.04
N GLU A 123 4.67 5.02 -26.99
CA GLU A 123 5.06 4.20 -28.14
C GLU A 123 6.15 4.97 -28.92
N GLU A 124 7.39 4.46 -28.92
CA GLU A 124 8.44 4.96 -29.80
C GLU A 124 7.99 4.81 -31.27
N GLU A 125 7.66 5.92 -31.91
CA GLU A 125 7.38 5.98 -33.35
C GLU A 125 8.66 5.66 -34.14
N ALA A 126 8.72 4.46 -34.73
CA ALA A 126 9.67 4.14 -35.78
C ALA A 126 9.13 4.60 -37.15
N GLU A 127 9.93 5.40 -37.86
CA GLU A 127 9.61 6.01 -39.16
C GLU A 127 9.22 5.01 -40.28
N GLU A 128 8.03 5.26 -40.83
CA GLU A 128 7.56 5.17 -42.23
C GLU A 128 8.08 4.07 -43.19
N GLN A 129 7.20 3.13 -43.55
CA GLN A 129 7.04 2.67 -44.95
C GLN A 129 5.56 2.51 -45.33
N GLU A 130 5.27 2.91 -46.57
CA GLU A 130 3.96 3.18 -47.19
C GLU A 130 2.88 2.08 -47.04
N GLY A 131 1.68 2.51 -46.66
CA GLY A 131 0.45 1.74 -46.83
C GLY A 131 -0.75 2.34 -46.12
N LYS A 132 -1.37 3.38 -46.70
CA LYS A 132 -2.60 4.03 -46.18
C LYS A 132 -3.68 3.00 -45.80
N ARG A 133 -4.00 2.91 -44.51
CA ARG A 133 -5.28 2.42 -44.00
C ARG A 133 -6.02 3.60 -43.38
N PRO A 134 -7.35 3.72 -43.53
CA PRO A 134 -8.05 4.90 -43.07
C PRO A 134 -8.03 4.95 -41.54
N LEU A 135 -7.68 6.12 -40.99
CA LEU A 135 -7.77 6.37 -39.55
C LEU A 135 -9.25 6.42 -39.14
N PRO A 136 -9.64 5.81 -38.00
CA PRO A 136 -10.99 5.94 -37.48
C PRO A 136 -11.26 7.38 -37.00
N LEU A 137 -12.45 7.88 -37.33
CA LEU A 137 -12.96 9.19 -36.91
C LEU A 137 -13.65 9.01 -35.55
N PHE A 138 -13.17 9.70 -34.51
CA PHE A 138 -13.89 9.79 -33.24
C PHE A 138 -14.27 11.24 -32.96
N ILE A 139 -15.57 11.46 -32.75
CA ILE A 139 -16.18 12.77 -32.48
C ILE A 139 -16.23 12.96 -30.98
N ASN A 140 -15.63 14.04 -30.47
CA ASN A 140 -15.83 14.50 -29.09
C ASN A 140 -17.26 15.03 -28.93
N SER A 141 -18.04 14.47 -28.01
CA SER A 141 -19.25 15.12 -27.51
C SER A 141 -18.89 16.02 -26.33
N TYR A 142 -18.96 17.34 -26.53
CA TYR A 142 -18.98 18.29 -25.42
C TYR A 142 -20.38 18.33 -24.79
N GLU A 143 -20.39 18.67 -23.50
CA GLU A 143 -21.52 18.79 -22.57
C GLU A 143 -22.74 19.56 -23.12
N LEU A 144 -23.90 19.21 -22.57
CA LEU A 144 -24.93 20.16 -22.14
C LEU A 144 -25.24 19.90 -20.66
#